data_AF-A0A2T6DRN8-F1
#
_entry.id   AF-A0A2T6DRN8-F1
#
_cell.length_a   1.000
_cell.length_b   1.000
_cell.length_c   1.000
_cell.angle_alpha   90.00
_cell.angle_beta   90.00
_cell.angle_gamma   90.00
#
_symmetry.space_group_name_H-M   'P 1'
#
loop_
_entity.id
_entity.type
_entity.pdbx_description
1 polymer ?
#
loop_
_entity_poly.entity_id
_entity_poly.type
_entity_poly.pdbx_seq_one_letter_code
_entity_poly.pdbx_strand_id
1 'polypeptide(L)'
;MSAVAENDNAPLLDADKRFDPDVNLLWDKSYVIKYHTQLPPGIPVHPTRESAAYAAALLDSSELWRRERGAAIVSKLLDLQDTNPANKTCGIWSWYYEEPLPQMAPPDWNWADFVGVQLMHILLANAPEELPDGLYARIQNALRFAAGSIRHRDVPLSYTNIAIMGTYVMVMAGHELDDPNLLAYGRDKLRKFVAFTREFGGFPEYNSPNYTTIAVSELSRMMRDFPLEDERALVREVLDRAWSEIALHWHAPSRQWAGPHSRSYSTMLTPEQLSFIQHGLGNRASVAGTANAGSLPPLSPDLQGLQLRCPDHLIHYFQDEKPRSHLVVSLSPGKPAIEGHTHMAPEFTLSSVERGTFWNQFRVVSAYAPGKSPEVPTAFAMRFLHDGYDFSALNILTRQHDACVLAAACLAHDGGDKHPLLDIIQNATISAEDWRLRLEFTDPIDAEALARLKLDSNRVWRIPFGKGATLSLRWLRLAFGDCNPPRLEISGNFAQPDSSGHQRLTINVDLVFYKGDRRDFHFNPTFMTAIAYGLSIHDKTSGVAPDLAAISVSQTEDYLDLNWPAYGMKLSSPLYPQKEADIISWTTDQKR
;
A
#
# COMPACT_ATOMS: atom_id res chain seq x y z
N MET A 1 26.82 -2.12 -25.74
CA MET A 1 25.61 -2.46 -26.51
C MET A 1 24.89 -3.51 -25.71
N SER A 2 23.80 -3.12 -25.04
CA SER A 2 23.24 -3.80 -23.88
C SER A 2 22.24 -4.89 -24.25
N ALA A 3 22.32 -6.02 -23.57
CA ALA A 3 21.30 -7.08 -23.53
C ALA A 3 19.96 -6.64 -22.89
N VAL A 4 19.69 -5.33 -22.82
CA VAL A 4 18.43 -4.72 -22.35
C VAL A 4 17.50 -4.42 -23.53
N ALA A 5 17.98 -4.47 -24.77
CA ALA A 5 17.20 -4.12 -25.97
C ALA A 5 16.40 -5.29 -26.60
N GLU A 6 16.45 -6.51 -26.03
CA GLU A 6 15.86 -7.70 -26.67
C GLU A 6 14.50 -8.14 -26.09
N ASN A 7 13.83 -7.33 -25.25
CA ASN A 7 12.52 -7.75 -24.71
C ASN A 7 11.47 -6.63 -24.55
N ASP A 8 11.52 -5.59 -25.38
CA ASP A 8 10.51 -4.50 -25.38
C ASP A 8 9.08 -4.98 -25.70
N ASN A 9 8.90 -6.19 -26.21
CA ASN A 9 7.58 -6.72 -26.55
C ASN A 9 6.93 -7.60 -25.45
N ALA A 10 7.66 -8.04 -24.42
CA ALA A 10 7.12 -8.99 -23.44
C ALA A 10 5.87 -8.51 -22.67
N PRO A 11 5.79 -7.26 -22.17
CA PRO A 11 4.56 -6.77 -21.53
C PRO A 11 3.37 -6.66 -22.50
N LEU A 12 3.65 -6.33 -23.77
CA LEU A 12 2.63 -6.16 -24.79
C LEU A 12 1.98 -7.48 -25.20
N LEU A 13 2.70 -8.61 -25.14
CA LEU A 13 2.18 -9.91 -25.54
C LEU A 13 0.99 -10.40 -24.70
N ASP A 14 0.93 -10.06 -23.42
CA ASP A 14 -0.23 -10.41 -22.58
C ASP A 14 -1.43 -9.51 -22.89
N ALA A 15 -1.20 -8.20 -23.01
CA ALA A 15 -2.22 -7.24 -23.41
C ALA A 15 -2.76 -7.53 -24.82
N ASP A 16 -1.93 -7.98 -25.76
CA ASP A 16 -2.32 -8.40 -27.11
C ASP A 16 -3.40 -9.50 -27.08
N LYS A 17 -3.33 -10.43 -26.12
CA LYS A 17 -4.33 -11.52 -25.97
C LYS A 17 -5.66 -11.03 -25.40
N ARG A 18 -5.62 -9.89 -24.69
CA ARG A 18 -6.79 -9.25 -24.09
C ARG A 18 -7.39 -8.17 -24.99
N PHE A 19 -6.81 -7.90 -26.17
CA PHE A 19 -7.37 -6.93 -27.08
C PHE A 19 -8.64 -7.47 -27.77
N ASP A 20 -9.73 -6.72 -27.66
CA ASP A 20 -10.98 -6.98 -28.38
C ASP A 20 -11.04 -6.08 -29.64
N PRO A 21 -10.94 -6.66 -30.86
CA PRO A 21 -10.97 -5.89 -32.10
C PRO A 21 -12.35 -5.31 -32.45
N ASP A 22 -13.44 -5.85 -31.90
CA ASP A 22 -14.80 -5.37 -32.16
C ASP A 22 -15.09 -4.09 -31.37
N VAL A 23 -14.52 -3.97 -30.17
CA VAL A 23 -14.67 -2.78 -29.31
C VAL A 23 -13.50 -1.79 -29.47
N ASN A 24 -12.34 -2.26 -29.93
CA ASN A 24 -11.05 -1.54 -29.93
C ASN A 24 -10.59 -1.12 -28.53
N LEU A 25 -10.73 -2.03 -27.56
CA LEU A 25 -10.26 -1.85 -26.18
C LEU A 25 -9.68 -3.17 -25.67
N LEU A 26 -8.94 -3.11 -24.56
CA LEU A 26 -8.66 -4.32 -23.80
C LEU A 26 -9.93 -4.81 -23.10
N TRP A 27 -10.12 -6.12 -23.02
CA TRP A 27 -11.10 -6.75 -22.15
C TRP A 27 -10.44 -7.25 -20.85
N ASP A 28 -11.21 -7.26 -19.78
CA ASP A 28 -10.84 -7.78 -18.46
C ASP A 28 -12.12 -8.22 -17.71
N LYS A 29 -11.99 -8.52 -16.41
CA LYS A 29 -13.11 -8.74 -15.51
C LYS A 29 -13.30 -7.55 -14.58
N SER A 30 -14.56 -7.20 -14.31
CA SER A 30 -14.90 -6.13 -13.38
C SER A 30 -14.35 -6.41 -11.98
N TYR A 31 -13.94 -5.36 -11.29
CA TYR A 31 -13.35 -5.46 -9.95
C TYR A 31 -14.32 -6.07 -8.94
N VAL A 32 -13.75 -6.73 -7.93
CA VAL A 32 -14.52 -7.37 -6.85
C VAL A 32 -15.22 -6.36 -5.94
N ILE A 33 -14.70 -5.12 -5.86
CA ILE A 33 -15.17 -4.12 -4.92
C ILE A 33 -15.94 -3.00 -5.64
N LYS A 34 -17.18 -2.74 -5.19
CA LYS A 34 -18.12 -1.76 -5.77
C LYS A 34 -17.96 -0.36 -5.15
N TYR A 35 -16.85 0.33 -5.41
CA TYR A 35 -16.71 1.72 -4.94
C TYR A 35 -17.31 2.73 -5.93
N HIS A 36 -17.07 2.54 -7.22
CA HIS A 36 -17.54 3.43 -8.29
C HIS A 36 -18.43 2.71 -9.29
N THR A 37 -18.14 1.42 -9.53
CA THR A 37 -18.91 0.57 -10.44
C THR A 37 -20.11 -0.08 -9.74
N GLN A 38 -21.24 -0.11 -10.44
CA GLN A 38 -22.47 -0.81 -10.08
C GLN A 38 -22.53 -2.21 -10.70
N LEU A 39 -21.68 -2.47 -11.71
CA LEU A 39 -21.57 -3.79 -12.34
C LEU A 39 -21.30 -4.89 -11.30
N PRO A 40 -21.88 -6.09 -11.50
CA PRO A 40 -21.51 -7.27 -10.72
C PRO A 40 -20.01 -7.57 -10.87
N PRO A 41 -19.33 -8.05 -9.81
CA PRO A 41 -17.91 -8.39 -9.88
C PRO A 41 -17.66 -9.61 -10.77
N GLY A 42 -16.52 -9.64 -11.44
CA GLY A 42 -16.07 -10.78 -12.25
C GLY A 42 -16.71 -10.91 -13.63
N ILE A 43 -17.54 -9.95 -14.05
CA ILE A 43 -18.13 -9.97 -15.40
C ILE A 43 -17.14 -9.43 -16.44
N PRO A 44 -17.18 -9.88 -17.71
CA PRO A 44 -16.36 -9.31 -18.77
C PRO A 44 -16.67 -7.82 -18.97
N VAL A 45 -15.62 -7.00 -19.06
CA VAL A 45 -15.68 -5.54 -19.23
C VAL A 45 -14.49 -5.05 -20.07
N HIS A 46 -14.57 -3.83 -20.61
CA HIS A 46 -13.45 -3.17 -21.29
C HIS A 46 -12.96 -1.95 -20.50
N PRO A 47 -11.86 -2.08 -19.73
CA PRO A 47 -11.33 -0.99 -18.92
C PRO A 47 -10.68 0.12 -19.74
N THR A 48 -11.12 1.36 -19.54
CA THR A 48 -10.63 2.54 -20.29
C THR A 48 -9.20 2.93 -19.91
N ARG A 49 -8.85 2.87 -18.62
CA ARG A 49 -7.52 3.24 -18.10
C ARG A 49 -6.43 2.31 -18.63
N GLU A 50 -6.62 1.01 -18.48
CA GLU A 50 -5.69 -0.02 -18.91
C GLU A 50 -5.55 0.00 -20.45
N SER A 51 -6.65 0.24 -21.17
CA SER A 51 -6.61 0.43 -22.62
C SER A 51 -5.81 1.67 -23.03
N ALA A 52 -5.90 2.77 -22.27
CA ALA A 52 -5.11 3.99 -22.54
C ALA A 52 -3.60 3.74 -22.36
N ALA A 53 -3.20 3.06 -21.28
CA ALA A 53 -1.81 2.69 -21.05
C ALA A 53 -1.26 1.77 -22.14
N TYR A 54 -2.06 0.78 -22.55
CA TYR A 54 -1.69 -0.13 -23.64
C TYR A 54 -1.58 0.59 -24.99
N ALA A 55 -2.49 1.52 -25.29
CA ALA A 55 -2.44 2.28 -26.53
C ALA A 55 -1.18 3.16 -26.61
N ALA A 56 -0.77 3.80 -25.51
CA ALA A 56 0.48 4.55 -25.44
C ALA A 56 1.68 3.64 -25.75
N ALA A 57 1.77 2.49 -25.08
CA ALA A 57 2.86 1.53 -25.29
C ALA A 57 2.88 0.92 -26.71
N LEU A 58 1.72 0.73 -27.35
CA LEU A 58 1.65 0.31 -28.76
C LEU A 58 2.17 1.38 -29.72
N LEU A 59 1.90 2.66 -29.44
CA LEU A 59 2.32 3.79 -30.27
C LEU A 59 3.83 4.07 -30.16
N ASP A 60 4.47 3.65 -29.06
CA ASP A 60 5.94 3.67 -28.93
C ASP A 60 6.63 2.61 -29.82
N SER A 61 5.88 1.63 -30.34
CA SER A 61 6.42 0.60 -31.22
C SER A 61 6.71 1.11 -32.63
N SER A 62 7.75 0.56 -33.25
CA SER A 62 8.01 0.73 -34.69
C SER A 62 7.16 -0.18 -35.58
N GLU A 63 6.39 -1.12 -35.01
CA GLU A 63 5.56 -2.05 -35.78
C GLU A 63 4.26 -1.38 -36.27
N LEU A 64 4.07 -1.31 -37.59
CA LEU A 64 2.91 -0.62 -38.20
C LEU A 64 1.56 -1.10 -37.65
N TRP A 65 1.36 -2.41 -37.53
CA TRP A 65 0.10 -2.98 -37.03
C TRP A 65 -0.18 -2.60 -35.56
N ARG A 66 0.88 -2.44 -34.73
CA ARG A 66 0.74 -1.96 -33.35
C ARG A 66 0.35 -0.49 -33.32
N ARG A 67 0.99 0.33 -34.15
CA ARG A 67 0.65 1.76 -34.27
C ARG A 67 -0.78 1.96 -34.75
N GLU A 68 -1.22 1.22 -35.76
CA GLU A 68 -2.61 1.24 -36.26
C GLU A 68 -3.61 0.87 -35.16
N ARG A 69 -3.33 -0.21 -34.41
CA ARG A 69 -4.14 -0.64 -33.26
C ARG A 69 -4.16 0.43 -32.17
N GLY A 70 -2.99 0.96 -31.79
CA GLY A 70 -2.87 2.00 -30.78
C GLY A 70 -3.69 3.23 -31.13
N ALA A 71 -3.61 3.69 -32.38
CA ALA A 71 -4.41 4.81 -32.88
C ALA A 71 -5.93 4.52 -32.86
N ALA A 72 -6.35 3.29 -33.18
CA ALA A 72 -7.75 2.88 -33.11
C ALA A 72 -8.28 2.91 -31.66
N ILE A 73 -7.49 2.39 -30.70
CA ILE A 73 -7.82 2.44 -29.27
C ILE A 73 -7.91 3.89 -28.78
N VAL A 74 -6.93 4.74 -29.12
CA VAL A 74 -6.97 6.16 -28.74
C VAL A 74 -8.24 6.81 -29.30
N SER A 75 -8.53 6.65 -30.61
CA SER A 75 -9.75 7.22 -31.19
C SER A 75 -11.00 6.79 -30.43
N LYS A 76 -11.11 5.50 -30.07
CA LYS A 76 -12.22 4.98 -29.26
C LYS A 76 -12.31 5.64 -27.90
N LEU A 77 -11.19 5.79 -27.19
CA LEU A 77 -11.14 6.46 -25.89
C LEU A 77 -11.57 7.93 -25.99
N LEU A 78 -11.15 8.65 -27.03
CA LEU A 78 -11.54 10.04 -27.24
C LEU A 78 -13.07 10.18 -27.44
N ASP A 79 -13.71 9.20 -28.10
CA ASP A 79 -15.17 9.18 -28.29
C ASP A 79 -15.94 8.89 -26.98
N LEU A 80 -15.28 8.29 -26.00
CA LEU A 80 -15.87 7.96 -24.69
C LEU A 80 -15.72 9.08 -23.65
N GLN A 81 -14.93 10.11 -23.92
CA GLN A 81 -14.77 11.22 -22.98
C GLN A 81 -16.04 12.07 -22.92
N ASP A 82 -16.50 12.42 -21.72
CA ASP A 82 -17.53 13.44 -21.58
C ASP A 82 -16.93 14.82 -21.87
N THR A 83 -17.32 15.42 -22.98
CA THR A 83 -16.84 16.74 -23.43
C THR A 83 -17.89 17.84 -23.25
N ASN A 84 -19.04 17.53 -22.64
CA ASN A 84 -20.11 18.51 -22.45
C ASN A 84 -19.81 19.38 -21.22
N PRO A 85 -19.53 20.69 -21.36
CA PRO A 85 -19.19 21.56 -20.24
C PRO A 85 -20.33 21.77 -19.24
N ALA A 86 -21.57 21.42 -19.59
CA ALA A 86 -22.71 21.45 -18.66
C ALA A 86 -22.72 20.26 -17.69
N ASN A 87 -22.00 19.18 -18.00
CA ASN A 87 -21.95 17.99 -17.17
C ASN A 87 -20.89 18.16 -16.07
N LYS A 88 -21.20 17.69 -14.85
CA LYS A 88 -20.21 17.63 -13.74
C LYS A 88 -19.04 16.68 -14.04
N THR A 89 -19.25 15.74 -14.95
CA THR A 89 -18.28 14.75 -15.42
C THR A 89 -17.49 15.22 -16.64
N CYS A 90 -17.59 16.49 -17.04
CA CYS A 90 -16.81 17.01 -18.15
C CYS A 90 -15.30 16.76 -17.92
N GLY A 91 -14.67 16.15 -18.92
CA GLY A 91 -13.24 15.81 -18.96
C GLY A 91 -12.86 14.44 -18.46
N ILE A 92 -13.82 13.59 -18.05
CA ILE A 92 -13.51 12.24 -17.54
C ILE A 92 -14.11 11.12 -18.40
N TRP A 93 -13.75 9.90 -18.06
CA TRP A 93 -14.20 8.64 -18.65
C TRP A 93 -14.79 7.74 -17.56
N SER A 94 -15.66 6.80 -17.94
CA SER A 94 -16.06 5.71 -17.05
C SER A 94 -14.94 4.69 -16.86
N TRP A 95 -15.02 3.89 -15.79
CA TRP A 95 -14.10 2.76 -15.59
C TRP A 95 -14.12 1.79 -16.76
N TYR A 96 -15.34 1.45 -17.20
CA TYR A 96 -15.59 0.43 -18.20
C TYR A 96 -16.46 0.97 -19.33
N TYR A 97 -16.25 0.43 -20.54
CA TYR A 97 -17.10 0.71 -21.69
C TYR A 97 -18.58 0.31 -21.45
N GLU A 98 -18.80 -0.79 -20.75
CA GLU A 98 -20.12 -1.38 -20.45
C GLU A 98 -20.93 -0.56 -19.45
N GLU A 99 -20.28 0.33 -18.71
CA GLU A 99 -20.91 1.18 -17.70
C GLU A 99 -20.57 2.64 -17.98
N PRO A 100 -21.32 3.31 -18.88
CA PRO A 100 -21.14 4.73 -19.16
C PRO A 100 -21.30 5.59 -17.90
N LEU A 101 -20.69 6.78 -17.91
CA LEU A 101 -20.67 7.71 -16.76
C LEU A 101 -22.01 7.94 -16.04
N PRO A 102 -23.16 8.10 -16.73
CA PRO A 102 -24.45 8.26 -16.05
C PRO A 102 -24.92 7.04 -15.24
N GLN A 103 -24.37 5.86 -15.51
CA GLN A 103 -24.68 4.60 -14.80
C GLN A 103 -23.68 4.31 -13.67
N MET A 104 -22.49 4.92 -13.74
CA MET A 104 -21.47 4.81 -12.71
C MET A 104 -21.82 5.70 -11.52
N ALA A 105 -21.74 5.15 -10.30
CA ALA A 105 -22.24 5.84 -9.11
C ALA A 105 -21.36 5.54 -7.86
N PRO A 106 -20.64 6.55 -7.33
CA PRO A 106 -20.36 7.85 -7.96
C PRO A 106 -19.37 7.70 -9.14
N PRO A 107 -19.37 8.61 -10.12
CA PRO A 107 -18.28 8.74 -11.07
C PRO A 107 -16.92 8.92 -10.36
N ASP A 108 -15.83 8.53 -11.02
CA ASP A 108 -14.47 8.67 -10.49
C ASP A 108 -13.72 9.70 -11.30
N TRP A 109 -13.56 10.88 -10.72
CA TRP A 109 -12.83 11.96 -11.37
C TRP A 109 -11.31 11.72 -11.45
N ASN A 110 -10.76 10.68 -10.79
CA ASN A 110 -9.35 10.29 -10.95
C ASN A 110 -9.04 9.85 -12.38
N TRP A 111 -10.06 9.47 -13.16
CA TRP A 111 -9.86 9.05 -14.55
C TRP A 111 -9.31 10.17 -15.44
N ALA A 112 -9.52 11.44 -15.08
CA ALA A 112 -8.86 12.56 -15.76
C ALA A 112 -7.34 12.48 -15.62
N ASP A 113 -6.85 12.19 -14.41
CA ASP A 113 -5.43 12.05 -14.11
C ASP A 113 -4.85 10.80 -14.80
N PHE A 114 -5.52 9.64 -14.65
CA PHE A 114 -5.04 8.37 -15.19
C PHE A 114 -4.94 8.38 -16.71
N VAL A 115 -5.99 8.81 -17.41
CA VAL A 115 -6.00 8.84 -18.88
C VAL A 115 -5.20 10.05 -19.38
N GLY A 116 -5.27 11.20 -18.69
CA GLY A 116 -4.52 12.40 -19.06
C GLY A 116 -3.00 12.19 -19.11
N VAL A 117 -2.44 11.42 -18.17
CA VAL A 117 -1.02 11.04 -18.20
C VAL A 117 -0.66 10.28 -19.49
N GLN A 118 -1.52 9.36 -19.92
CA GLN A 118 -1.29 8.56 -21.14
C GLN A 118 -1.47 9.39 -22.41
N LEU A 119 -2.49 10.24 -22.47
CA LEU A 119 -2.69 11.16 -23.60
C LEU A 119 -1.49 12.10 -23.78
N MET A 120 -0.97 12.65 -22.68
CA MET A 120 0.22 13.49 -22.73
C MET A 120 1.45 12.71 -23.20
N HIS A 121 1.64 11.48 -22.71
CA HIS A 121 2.74 10.64 -23.17
C HIS A 121 2.69 10.39 -24.68
N ILE A 122 1.50 10.10 -25.24
CA ILE A 122 1.31 9.90 -26.68
C ILE A 122 1.72 11.14 -27.47
N LEU A 123 1.32 12.33 -27.03
CA LEU A 123 1.67 13.61 -27.69
C LEU A 123 3.19 13.89 -27.65
N LEU A 124 3.87 13.50 -26.56
CA LEU A 124 5.33 13.67 -26.44
C LEU A 124 6.12 12.68 -27.30
N ALA A 125 5.65 11.43 -27.39
CA ALA A 125 6.38 10.34 -28.03
C ALA A 125 6.17 10.26 -29.55
N ASN A 126 5.15 10.94 -30.09
CA ASN A 126 4.76 10.82 -31.49
C ASN A 126 4.60 12.19 -32.14
N ALA A 127 5.25 12.39 -33.29
CA ALA A 127 5.03 13.60 -34.07
C ALA A 127 3.63 13.59 -34.72
N PRO A 128 3.02 14.77 -34.99
CA PRO A 128 1.69 14.85 -35.59
C PRO A 128 1.52 14.02 -36.88
N GLU A 129 2.56 13.98 -37.73
CA GLU A 129 2.60 13.23 -38.99
C GLU A 129 2.70 11.71 -38.83
N GLU A 130 3.04 11.23 -37.63
CA GLU A 130 3.15 9.79 -37.33
C GLU A 130 1.85 9.19 -36.79
N LEU A 131 0.83 10.04 -36.56
CA LEU A 131 -0.51 9.66 -36.15
C LEU A 131 -1.49 9.85 -37.32
N PRO A 132 -2.61 9.09 -37.36
CA PRO A 132 -3.66 9.33 -38.35
C PRO A 132 -4.15 10.78 -38.35
N ASP A 133 -4.49 11.28 -39.55
CA ASP A 133 -4.89 12.68 -39.76
C ASP A 133 -5.91 13.18 -38.73
N GLY A 134 -5.55 14.29 -38.07
CA GLY A 134 -6.39 14.96 -37.07
C GLY A 134 -6.42 14.29 -35.69
N LEU A 135 -5.82 13.11 -35.50
CA LEU A 135 -5.82 12.43 -34.21
C LEU A 135 -5.04 13.24 -33.16
N TYR A 136 -3.87 13.79 -33.51
CA TYR A 136 -3.07 14.62 -32.61
C TYR A 136 -3.88 15.78 -32.00
N ALA A 137 -4.61 16.53 -32.85
CA ALA A 137 -5.46 17.64 -32.41
C ALA A 137 -6.65 17.17 -31.54
N ARG A 138 -7.22 16.00 -31.82
CA ARG A 138 -8.27 15.41 -30.97
C ARG A 138 -7.71 15.03 -29.59
N ILE A 139 -6.49 14.49 -29.52
CA ILE A 139 -5.82 14.17 -28.25
C ILE A 139 -5.56 15.46 -27.46
N GLN A 140 -5.02 16.52 -28.09
CA GLN A 140 -4.85 17.83 -27.45
C GLN A 140 -6.16 18.37 -26.87
N ASN A 141 -7.27 18.22 -27.60
CA ASN A 141 -8.58 18.66 -27.12
C ASN A 141 -9.06 17.85 -25.92
N ALA A 142 -8.89 16.52 -25.93
CA ALA A 142 -9.24 15.68 -24.79
C ALA A 142 -8.37 15.96 -23.56
N LEU A 143 -7.08 16.22 -23.77
CA LEU A 143 -6.17 16.66 -22.71
C LEU A 143 -6.62 17.98 -22.08
N ARG A 144 -7.11 18.93 -22.88
CA ARG A 144 -7.67 20.19 -22.38
C ARG A 144 -8.85 19.96 -21.44
N PHE A 145 -9.77 19.07 -21.79
CA PHE A 145 -10.90 18.74 -20.91
C PHE A 145 -10.47 18.01 -19.64
N ALA A 146 -9.53 17.05 -19.75
CA ALA A 146 -8.98 16.34 -18.59
C ALA A 146 -8.29 17.32 -17.62
N ALA A 147 -7.43 18.20 -18.12
CA ALA A 147 -6.78 19.25 -17.32
C ALA A 147 -7.80 20.19 -16.65
N GLY A 148 -8.87 20.56 -17.37
CA GLY A 148 -9.99 21.31 -16.80
C GLY A 148 -10.66 20.60 -15.62
N SER A 149 -10.90 19.29 -15.76
CA SER A 149 -11.49 18.45 -14.71
C SER A 149 -10.58 18.35 -13.47
N ILE A 150 -9.29 18.10 -13.68
CA ILE A 150 -8.26 18.04 -12.61
C ILE A 150 -8.20 19.34 -11.84
N ARG A 151 -8.15 20.48 -12.56
CA ARG A 151 -8.14 21.82 -11.96
C ARG A 151 -9.42 22.11 -11.19
N HIS A 152 -10.59 21.72 -11.71
CA HIS A 152 -11.87 21.96 -11.04
C HIS A 152 -12.00 21.16 -9.74
N ARG A 153 -11.54 19.90 -9.75
CA ARG A 153 -11.59 19.02 -8.59
C ARG A 153 -10.61 19.41 -7.49
N ASP A 154 -9.43 19.89 -7.87
CA ASP A 154 -8.34 20.31 -6.98
C ASP A 154 -8.16 19.41 -5.74
N VAL A 155 -7.79 18.14 -5.98
CA VAL A 155 -7.60 17.18 -4.89
C VAL A 155 -6.56 17.68 -3.85
N PRO A 156 -6.75 17.36 -2.56
CA PRO A 156 -5.81 17.74 -1.52
C PRO A 156 -4.45 17.09 -1.75
N LEU A 157 -3.39 17.76 -1.32
CA LEU A 157 -1.99 17.29 -1.45
C LEU A 157 -1.75 15.97 -0.71
N SER A 158 -2.58 15.67 0.30
CA SER A 158 -2.52 14.42 1.04
C SER A 158 -2.99 13.21 0.24
N TYR A 159 -3.67 13.42 -0.89
CA TYR A 159 -4.03 12.36 -1.84
C TYR A 159 -2.87 12.12 -2.81
N THR A 160 -1.74 11.69 -2.24
CA THR A 160 -0.39 11.62 -2.83
C THR A 160 -0.37 11.32 -4.33
N ASN A 161 -0.83 10.15 -4.75
CA ASN A 161 -0.70 9.68 -6.13
C ASN A 161 -1.47 10.58 -7.11
N ILE A 162 -2.72 10.96 -6.78
CA ILE A 162 -3.54 11.82 -7.65
C ILE A 162 -3.00 13.26 -7.67
N ALA A 163 -2.48 13.75 -6.53
CA ALA A 163 -1.84 15.06 -6.48
C ALA A 163 -0.60 15.14 -7.38
N ILE A 164 0.23 14.07 -7.42
CA ILE A 164 1.39 13.96 -8.32
C ILE A 164 0.92 13.90 -9.78
N MET A 165 0.05 12.95 -10.14
CA MET A 165 -0.42 12.78 -11.52
C MET A 165 -1.11 14.04 -12.07
N GLY A 166 -2.01 14.65 -11.30
CA GLY A 166 -2.67 15.88 -11.69
C GLY A 166 -1.69 17.04 -11.86
N THR A 167 -0.65 17.14 -11.02
CA THR A 167 0.40 18.15 -11.19
C THR A 167 1.16 17.95 -12.50
N TYR A 168 1.51 16.70 -12.84
CA TYR A 168 2.16 16.38 -14.11
C TYR A 168 1.30 16.81 -15.30
N VAL A 169 0.03 16.39 -15.32
CA VAL A 169 -0.90 16.71 -16.42
C VAL A 169 -1.05 18.22 -16.57
N MET A 170 -1.19 18.96 -15.47
CA MET A 170 -1.38 20.42 -15.52
C MET A 170 -0.15 21.16 -16.07
N VAL A 171 1.06 20.77 -15.65
CA VAL A 171 2.30 21.40 -16.16
C VAL A 171 2.49 21.08 -17.63
N MET A 172 2.39 19.80 -18.01
CA MET A 172 2.65 19.38 -19.39
C MET A 172 1.56 19.84 -20.36
N ALA A 173 0.28 19.80 -19.97
CA ALA A 173 -0.80 20.36 -20.79
C ALA A 173 -0.67 21.88 -20.94
N GLY A 174 -0.17 22.59 -19.93
CA GLY A 174 0.11 24.02 -20.02
C GLY A 174 1.16 24.35 -21.09
N HIS A 175 2.18 23.50 -21.24
CA HIS A 175 3.16 23.61 -22.32
C HIS A 175 2.59 23.20 -23.68
N GLU A 176 1.96 22.03 -23.74
CA GLU A 176 1.43 21.44 -24.98
C GLU A 176 0.32 22.27 -25.63
N LEU A 177 -0.52 22.93 -24.81
CA LEU A 177 -1.67 23.70 -25.27
C LEU A 177 -1.41 25.21 -25.30
N ASP A 178 -0.18 25.65 -25.03
CA ASP A 178 0.20 27.05 -24.84
C ASP A 178 -0.74 27.80 -23.86
N ASP A 179 -1.13 27.14 -22.76
CA ASP A 179 -2.04 27.72 -21.75
C ASP A 179 -1.28 28.18 -20.49
N PRO A 180 -1.01 29.49 -20.34
CA PRO A 180 -0.25 30.02 -19.22
C PRO A 180 -0.98 29.86 -17.88
N ASN A 181 -2.31 29.73 -17.86
CA ASN A 181 -3.08 29.55 -16.63
C ASN A 181 -2.95 28.13 -16.10
N LEU A 182 -3.02 27.12 -16.98
CA LEU A 182 -2.78 25.73 -16.59
C LEU A 182 -1.35 25.57 -16.07
N LEU A 183 -0.38 26.15 -16.76
CA LEU A 183 1.02 26.11 -16.37
C LEU A 183 1.28 26.77 -15.01
N ALA A 184 0.72 27.98 -14.79
CA ALA A 184 0.85 28.67 -13.52
C ALA A 184 0.23 27.87 -12.36
N TYR A 185 -0.93 27.26 -12.56
CA TYR A 185 -1.58 26.40 -11.58
C TYR A 185 -0.76 25.16 -11.26
N GLY A 186 -0.29 24.43 -12.30
CA GLY A 186 0.52 23.22 -12.12
C GLY A 186 1.82 23.50 -11.35
N ARG A 187 2.52 24.58 -11.69
CA ARG A 187 3.72 25.02 -10.97
C ARG A 187 3.45 25.37 -9.51
N ASP A 188 2.33 26.03 -9.24
CA ASP A 188 1.94 26.35 -7.88
C ASP A 188 1.62 25.10 -7.07
N LYS A 189 0.90 24.15 -7.67
CA LYS A 189 0.60 22.85 -7.05
C LYS A 189 1.87 22.04 -6.78
N LEU A 190 2.84 22.03 -7.71
CA LEU A 190 4.16 21.40 -7.50
C LEU A 190 4.89 21.99 -6.28
N ARG A 191 5.00 23.32 -6.20
CA ARG A 191 5.67 23.99 -5.06
C ARG A 191 4.96 23.67 -3.74
N LYS A 192 3.64 23.73 -3.72
CA LYS A 192 2.83 23.39 -2.54
C LYS A 192 3.00 21.92 -2.14
N PHE A 193 3.03 21.01 -3.11
CA PHE A 193 3.24 19.59 -2.86
C PHE A 193 4.62 19.31 -2.23
N VAL A 194 5.68 19.95 -2.75
CA VAL A 194 7.03 19.83 -2.18
C VAL A 194 7.07 20.40 -0.75
N ALA A 195 6.46 21.56 -0.52
CA ALA A 195 6.37 22.14 0.82
C ALA A 195 5.59 21.22 1.79
N PHE A 196 4.48 20.66 1.32
CA PHE A 196 3.67 19.72 2.09
C PHE A 196 4.44 18.46 2.45
N THR A 197 5.17 17.83 1.49
CA THR A 197 5.94 16.63 1.82
C THR A 197 7.04 16.96 2.82
N ARG A 198 7.78 18.07 2.66
CA ARG A 198 8.79 18.55 3.63
C ARG A 198 8.20 18.66 5.04
N GLU A 199 7.08 19.35 5.18
CA GLU A 199 6.36 19.51 6.45
C GLU A 199 5.89 18.17 7.01
N PHE A 200 5.36 17.29 6.16
CA PHE A 200 4.81 16.00 6.57
C PHE A 200 5.88 15.01 7.05
N GLY A 201 7.13 15.14 6.60
CA GLY A 201 8.14 14.11 6.87
C GLY A 201 8.21 13.00 5.80
N GLY A 202 7.35 13.04 4.78
CA GLY A 202 7.22 12.00 3.75
C GLY A 202 5.91 12.13 2.98
N PHE A 203 5.23 11.01 2.77
CA PHE A 203 3.88 10.95 2.21
C PHE A 203 2.87 10.47 3.27
N PRO A 204 1.61 10.93 3.24
CA PRO A 204 0.56 10.39 4.12
C PRO A 204 0.34 8.89 3.95
N GLU A 205 0.48 8.40 2.73
CA GLU A 205 0.50 6.96 2.43
C GLU A 205 1.89 6.39 2.69
N TYR A 206 2.41 6.62 3.90
CA TYR A 206 3.76 6.27 4.29
C TYR A 206 4.04 4.76 4.17
N ASN A 207 5.28 4.47 3.79
CA ASN A 207 5.83 3.12 3.68
C ASN A 207 4.87 2.16 2.97
N SER A 208 4.27 2.59 1.86
CA SER A 208 3.25 1.85 1.12
C SER A 208 3.87 1.20 -0.12
N PRO A 209 4.01 -0.14 -0.17
CA PRO A 209 4.50 -0.82 -1.37
C PRO A 209 3.65 -0.56 -2.62
N ASN A 210 2.37 -0.22 -2.45
CA ASN A 210 1.47 0.06 -3.56
C ASN A 210 1.53 1.52 -4.02
N TYR A 211 1.48 2.49 -3.10
CA TYR A 211 1.40 3.89 -3.48
C TYR A 211 2.76 4.55 -3.67
N THR A 212 3.79 4.09 -2.97
CA THR A 212 5.15 4.62 -3.14
C THR A 212 5.73 4.23 -4.49
N THR A 213 5.41 3.04 -5.02
CA THR A 213 5.80 2.66 -6.39
C THR A 213 5.13 3.54 -7.43
N ILE A 214 3.83 3.85 -7.28
CA ILE A 214 3.12 4.81 -8.13
C ILE A 214 3.77 6.20 -8.02
N ALA A 215 4.06 6.69 -6.81
CA ALA A 215 4.72 7.98 -6.62
C ALA A 215 6.07 8.04 -7.34
N VAL A 216 6.91 7.00 -7.21
CA VAL A 216 8.20 6.91 -7.92
C VAL A 216 8.02 6.90 -9.43
N SER A 217 7.05 6.16 -9.97
CA SER A 217 6.76 6.16 -11.41
C SER A 217 6.43 7.55 -11.92
N GLU A 218 5.47 8.22 -11.29
CA GLU A 218 4.98 9.51 -11.78
C GLU A 218 6.00 10.64 -11.56
N LEU A 219 6.78 10.60 -10.48
CA LEU A 219 7.90 11.52 -10.27
C LEU A 219 9.04 11.26 -11.27
N SER A 220 9.31 10.00 -11.63
CA SER A 220 10.29 9.68 -12.68
C SER A 220 9.82 10.17 -14.05
N ARG A 221 8.51 10.15 -14.31
CA ARG A 221 7.89 10.71 -15.51
C ARG A 221 8.07 12.23 -15.55
N MET A 222 7.80 12.92 -14.46
CA MET A 222 8.09 14.36 -14.33
C MET A 222 9.58 14.66 -14.55
N MET A 223 10.50 13.85 -14.02
CA MET A 223 11.95 14.04 -14.25
C MET A 223 12.34 13.94 -15.72
N ARG A 224 11.68 13.04 -16.48
CA ARG A 224 11.89 12.85 -17.92
C ARG A 224 11.32 14.01 -18.74
N ASP A 225 10.10 14.44 -18.40
CA ASP A 225 9.28 15.26 -19.30
C ASP A 225 9.29 16.75 -18.97
N PHE A 226 9.55 17.15 -17.73
CA PHE A 226 9.53 18.58 -17.36
C PHE A 226 10.68 19.32 -18.06
N PRO A 227 10.39 20.41 -18.79
CA PRO A 227 11.39 21.08 -19.62
C PRO A 227 12.34 21.95 -18.80
N LEU A 228 11.91 22.50 -17.66
CA LEU A 228 12.71 23.44 -16.87
C LEU A 228 13.48 22.74 -15.73
N GLU A 229 14.73 23.16 -15.53
CA GLU A 229 15.57 22.58 -14.47
C GLU A 229 15.06 22.90 -13.07
N ASP A 230 14.51 24.09 -12.83
CA ASP A 230 13.97 24.46 -11.52
C ASP A 230 12.78 23.55 -11.13
N GLU A 231 11.97 23.12 -12.10
CA GLU A 231 10.88 22.18 -11.87
C GLU A 231 11.43 20.78 -11.60
N ARG A 232 12.41 20.32 -12.40
CA ARG A 232 13.09 19.03 -12.17
C ARG A 232 13.82 18.98 -10.84
N ALA A 233 14.39 20.09 -10.37
CA ALA A 233 15.04 20.16 -9.07
C ALA A 233 14.07 19.88 -7.91
N LEU A 234 12.85 20.44 -7.98
CA LEU A 234 11.78 20.17 -7.02
C LEU A 234 11.32 18.70 -7.07
N VAL A 235 11.14 18.15 -8.27
CA VAL A 235 10.74 16.75 -8.46
C VAL A 235 11.81 15.80 -7.94
N ARG A 236 13.09 16.09 -8.22
CA ARG A 236 14.24 15.28 -7.79
C ARG A 236 14.28 15.11 -6.27
N GLU A 237 13.98 16.16 -5.52
CA GLU A 237 13.93 16.09 -4.06
C GLU A 237 12.85 15.12 -3.57
N VAL A 238 11.64 15.21 -4.13
CA VAL A 238 10.54 14.34 -3.71
C VAL A 238 10.77 12.90 -4.18
N LEU A 239 11.34 12.70 -5.37
CA LEU A 239 11.72 11.40 -5.91
C LEU A 239 12.79 10.72 -5.04
N ASP A 240 13.78 11.48 -4.58
CA ASP A 240 14.83 11.01 -3.68
C ASP A 240 14.24 10.50 -2.36
N ARG A 241 13.24 11.21 -1.83
CA ARG A 241 12.52 10.79 -0.63
C ARG A 241 11.68 9.54 -0.84
N ALA A 242 11.02 9.41 -1.98
CA ALA A 242 10.25 8.21 -2.33
C ALA A 242 11.16 6.97 -2.45
N TRP A 243 12.32 7.11 -3.08
CA TRP A 243 13.32 6.04 -3.12
C TRP A 243 13.95 5.75 -1.75
N SER A 244 14.15 6.78 -0.92
CA SER A 244 14.65 6.60 0.44
C SER A 244 13.70 5.76 1.28
N GLU A 245 12.38 5.94 1.12
CA GLU A 245 11.38 5.12 1.80
C GLU A 245 11.51 3.64 1.42
N ILE A 246 11.71 3.33 0.13
CA ILE A 246 11.96 1.94 -0.32
C ILE A 246 13.27 1.40 0.29
N ALA A 247 14.37 2.14 0.13
CA ALA A 247 15.71 1.68 0.46
C ALA A 247 15.91 1.49 1.98
N LEU A 248 15.38 2.41 2.79
CA LEU A 248 15.50 2.37 4.24
C LEU A 248 14.69 1.24 4.89
N HIS A 249 13.72 0.67 4.18
CA HIS A 249 12.90 -0.44 4.66
C HIS A 249 13.16 -1.74 3.89
N TRP A 250 14.07 -1.75 2.92
CA TRP A 250 14.43 -2.97 2.22
C TRP A 250 15.22 -3.91 3.12
N HIS A 251 14.75 -5.15 3.22
CA HIS A 251 15.44 -6.23 3.91
C HIS A 251 15.95 -7.26 2.90
N ALA A 252 17.23 -7.13 2.54
CA ALA A 252 17.85 -7.95 1.49
C ALA A 252 17.75 -9.46 1.73
N PRO A 253 17.99 -9.99 2.95
CA PRO A 253 17.92 -11.42 3.20
C PRO A 253 16.55 -12.07 2.97
N SER A 254 15.44 -11.37 3.29
CA SER A 254 14.10 -11.86 3.01
C SER A 254 13.53 -11.36 1.67
N ARG A 255 14.22 -10.43 0.99
CA ARG A 255 13.73 -9.73 -0.21
C ARG A 255 12.36 -9.09 0.01
N GLN A 256 12.12 -8.56 1.21
CA GLN A 256 10.85 -7.91 1.55
C GLN A 256 11.08 -6.47 1.92
N TRP A 257 10.02 -5.69 1.73
CA TRP A 257 9.91 -4.32 2.21
C TRP A 257 9.33 -4.38 3.62
N ALA A 258 10.13 -4.05 4.62
CA ALA A 258 9.73 -4.07 6.01
C ALA A 258 8.66 -3.00 6.32
N GLY A 259 7.76 -3.31 7.25
CA GLY A 259 6.71 -2.41 7.71
C GLY A 259 7.22 -1.32 8.67
N PRO A 260 6.31 -0.62 9.36
CA PRO A 260 4.85 -0.76 9.27
C PRO A 260 4.32 -0.11 7.99
N HIS A 261 3.24 -0.65 7.41
CA HIS A 261 2.68 -0.14 6.16
C HIS A 261 1.37 0.60 6.39
N SER A 262 1.23 1.82 5.88
CA SER A 262 -0.02 2.58 5.94
C SER A 262 -0.98 2.24 4.80
N ARG A 263 -0.53 1.66 3.70
CA ARG A 263 -1.41 1.15 2.64
C ARG A 263 -0.77 -0.08 2.00
N SER A 264 -1.30 -1.26 2.29
CA SER A 264 -0.83 -2.53 1.76
C SER A 264 -1.97 -3.52 1.55
N TYR A 265 -2.09 -4.03 0.32
CA TYR A 265 -3.14 -5.00 -0.05
C TYR A 265 -2.70 -6.45 0.14
N SER A 266 -1.43 -6.68 0.44
CA SER A 266 -0.84 -7.99 0.72
C SER A 266 0.20 -7.84 1.83
N THR A 267 0.42 -8.90 2.63
CA THR A 267 1.50 -8.91 3.61
C THR A 267 2.87 -9.09 2.93
N MET A 268 2.94 -9.87 1.85
CA MET A 268 4.16 -10.06 1.05
C MET A 268 4.17 -9.15 -0.18
N LEU A 269 5.36 -8.74 -0.60
CA LEU A 269 5.56 -8.12 -1.91
C LEU A 269 5.09 -9.04 -3.04
N THR A 270 4.56 -8.44 -4.10
CA THR A 270 4.22 -9.16 -5.33
C THR A 270 5.44 -9.27 -6.26
N PRO A 271 5.46 -10.22 -7.19
CA PRO A 271 6.50 -10.30 -8.22
C PRO A 271 6.66 -9.00 -9.02
N GLU A 272 5.58 -8.27 -9.27
CA GLU A 272 5.58 -6.98 -9.98
C GLU A 272 6.29 -5.90 -9.15
N GLN A 273 6.05 -5.87 -7.84
CA GLN A 273 6.77 -4.94 -6.94
C GLN A 273 8.27 -5.25 -6.87
N LEU A 274 8.64 -6.54 -6.88
CA LEU A 274 10.05 -6.93 -6.97
C LEU A 274 10.66 -6.52 -8.32
N SER A 275 9.94 -6.73 -9.42
CA SER A 275 10.36 -6.31 -10.77
C SER A 275 10.56 -4.79 -10.84
N PHE A 276 9.65 -4.02 -10.25
CA PHE A 276 9.74 -2.57 -10.13
C PHE A 276 11.04 -2.14 -9.44
N ILE A 277 11.33 -2.70 -8.26
CA ILE A 277 12.55 -2.38 -7.52
C ILE A 277 13.78 -2.83 -8.33
N GLN A 278 13.77 -4.02 -8.93
CA GLN A 278 14.89 -4.51 -9.75
C GLN A 278 15.19 -3.57 -10.92
N HIS A 279 14.17 -3.07 -11.61
CA HIS A 279 14.33 -2.08 -12.67
C HIS A 279 14.91 -0.77 -12.12
N GLY A 280 14.40 -0.35 -10.96
CA GLY A 280 14.95 0.63 -10.02
C GLY A 280 16.47 0.64 -9.91
N LEU A 281 17.00 -0.53 -9.60
CA LEU A 281 18.41 -0.78 -9.30
C LEU A 281 19.24 -0.94 -10.58
N GLY A 282 18.66 -1.48 -11.65
CA GLY A 282 19.38 -1.90 -12.84
C GLY A 282 20.49 -2.90 -12.49
N ASN A 283 21.67 -2.76 -13.07
CA ASN A 283 22.81 -3.66 -12.81
C ASN A 283 23.62 -3.30 -11.54
N ARG A 284 23.18 -2.30 -10.76
CA ARG A 284 23.92 -1.78 -9.59
C ARG A 284 23.68 -2.61 -8.33
N ALA A 285 22.53 -3.25 -8.23
CA ALA A 285 22.15 -4.18 -7.17
C ALA A 285 21.07 -5.13 -7.68
N SER A 286 20.82 -6.21 -6.93
CA SER A 286 19.86 -7.23 -7.34
C SER A 286 18.91 -7.53 -6.19
N VAL A 287 17.60 -7.47 -6.45
CA VAL A 287 16.57 -7.91 -5.49
C VAL A 287 16.47 -9.43 -5.48
N ALA A 288 16.77 -10.08 -6.61
CA ALA A 288 16.93 -11.51 -6.70
C ALA A 288 18.38 -11.85 -6.32
N GLY A 289 18.59 -12.86 -5.49
CA GLY A 289 19.88 -13.54 -5.49
C GLY A 289 20.20 -13.95 -6.93
N THR A 290 21.49 -14.02 -7.27
CA THR A 290 22.03 -14.09 -8.64
C THR A 290 21.45 -15.18 -9.56
N ALA A 291 20.61 -16.10 -9.06
CA ALA A 291 20.03 -17.21 -9.81
C ALA A 291 18.73 -16.89 -10.58
N ASN A 292 17.94 -15.88 -10.19
CA ASN A 292 16.54 -15.76 -10.64
C ASN A 292 16.12 -14.38 -11.19
N ALA A 293 17.04 -13.49 -11.56
CA ALA A 293 16.67 -12.20 -12.17
C ALA A 293 15.83 -12.36 -13.46
N GLY A 294 15.97 -13.49 -14.17
CA GLY A 294 15.18 -13.82 -15.36
C GLY A 294 13.77 -14.36 -15.09
N SER A 295 13.34 -14.52 -13.83
CA SER A 295 12.00 -15.03 -13.47
C SER A 295 11.02 -13.94 -13.01
N LEU A 296 11.47 -12.67 -12.92
CA LEU A 296 10.57 -11.58 -12.57
C LEU A 296 9.70 -11.21 -13.77
N PRO A 297 8.40 -10.91 -13.56
CA PRO A 297 7.53 -10.50 -14.65
C PRO A 297 8.03 -9.17 -15.26
N PRO A 298 7.74 -8.92 -16.55
CA PRO A 298 8.00 -7.61 -17.13
C PRO A 298 7.22 -6.52 -16.38
N LEU A 299 7.71 -5.28 -16.44
CA LEU A 299 6.95 -4.13 -15.95
C LEU A 299 5.65 -3.97 -16.73
N SER A 300 4.67 -3.31 -16.12
CA SER A 300 3.42 -2.97 -16.80
C SER A 300 3.68 -2.02 -17.99
N PRO A 301 2.84 -2.05 -19.03
CA PRO A 301 3.03 -1.23 -20.23
C PRO A 301 3.19 0.29 -19.96
N ASP A 302 2.53 0.84 -18.94
CA ASP A 302 2.61 2.26 -18.57
C ASP A 302 3.97 2.71 -18.02
N LEU A 303 4.82 1.74 -17.63
CA LEU A 303 6.19 1.97 -17.14
C LEU A 303 7.25 1.66 -18.20
N GLN A 304 6.84 1.20 -19.39
CA GLN A 304 7.76 0.91 -20.48
C GLN A 304 8.51 2.19 -20.90
N GLY A 305 9.82 2.05 -21.14
CA GLY A 305 10.70 3.18 -21.50
C GLY A 305 10.97 4.20 -20.38
N LEU A 306 10.34 4.06 -19.22
CA LEU A 306 10.52 4.97 -18.10
C LEU A 306 11.77 4.60 -17.28
N GLN A 307 12.67 5.55 -17.09
CA GLN A 307 13.87 5.33 -16.28
C GLN A 307 13.56 5.44 -14.78
N LEU A 308 13.11 4.34 -14.19
CA LEU A 308 12.98 4.21 -12.73
C LEU A 308 14.38 4.12 -12.11
N ARG A 309 15.11 5.23 -12.00
CA ARG A 309 16.50 5.19 -11.49
C ARG A 309 16.53 5.47 -10.00
N CYS A 310 16.80 4.43 -9.20
CA CYS A 310 17.14 4.59 -7.79
C CYS A 310 18.42 5.47 -7.65
N PRO A 311 18.45 6.49 -6.78
CA PRO A 311 19.63 7.31 -6.49
C PRO A 311 20.85 6.49 -6.06
N ASP A 312 22.03 6.82 -6.58
CA ASP A 312 23.24 6.02 -6.37
C ASP A 312 23.64 5.89 -4.89
N HIS A 313 23.35 6.91 -4.08
CA HIS A 313 23.65 6.90 -2.65
C HIS A 313 22.76 5.94 -1.85
N LEU A 314 21.64 5.47 -2.40
CA LEU A 314 20.70 4.55 -1.75
C LEU A 314 20.94 3.08 -2.11
N ILE A 315 21.71 2.80 -3.16
CA ILE A 315 21.93 1.44 -3.69
C ILE A 315 22.47 0.48 -2.62
N HIS A 316 23.35 0.97 -1.74
CA HIS A 316 23.96 0.14 -0.71
C HIS A 316 22.94 -0.50 0.25
N TYR A 317 21.79 0.15 0.50
CA TYR A 317 20.75 -0.41 1.37
C TYR A 317 20.08 -1.66 0.80
N PHE A 318 20.19 -1.90 -0.51
CA PHE A 318 19.66 -3.10 -1.15
C PHE A 318 20.56 -4.33 -0.98
N GLN A 319 21.77 -4.12 -0.43
CA GLN A 319 22.80 -5.13 -0.23
C GLN A 319 23.26 -5.21 1.23
N ASP A 320 22.97 -4.18 2.04
CA ASP A 320 23.39 -4.15 3.42
C ASP A 320 22.57 -5.13 4.27
N GLU A 321 23.28 -5.99 4.98
CA GLU A 321 22.71 -6.95 5.93
C GLU A 321 22.98 -6.53 7.38
N LYS A 322 23.64 -5.38 7.61
CA LYS A 322 23.94 -4.93 8.97
C LYS A 322 22.66 -4.64 9.75
N PRO A 323 22.62 -5.03 11.04
CA PRO A 323 21.53 -4.64 11.91
C PRO A 323 21.34 -3.13 11.95
N ARG A 324 20.10 -2.69 11.75
CA ARG A 324 19.71 -1.29 11.77
C ARG A 324 18.29 -1.11 12.30
N SER A 325 18.08 -0.04 13.03
CA SER A 325 16.76 0.42 13.45
C SER A 325 16.46 1.76 12.77
N HIS A 326 15.26 1.91 12.26
CA HIS A 326 14.79 3.12 11.59
C HIS A 326 13.49 3.60 12.23
N LEU A 327 13.39 4.92 12.39
CA LEU A 327 12.21 5.62 12.90
C LEU A 327 11.74 6.59 11.82
N VAL A 328 10.50 6.41 11.38
CA VAL A 328 9.79 7.34 10.50
C VAL A 328 8.82 8.15 11.34
N VAL A 329 8.88 9.47 11.23
CA VAL A 329 7.96 10.38 11.91
C VAL A 329 7.10 11.08 10.86
N SER A 330 5.80 10.81 10.88
CA SER A 330 4.81 11.43 10.00
C SER A 330 4.09 12.56 10.72
N LEU A 331 4.23 13.78 10.21
CA LEU A 331 3.66 15.00 10.77
C LEU A 331 2.41 15.39 9.99
N SER A 332 1.27 15.49 10.66
CA SER A 332 0.04 16.00 10.05
C SER A 332 -0.35 17.33 10.72
N PRO A 333 -0.62 18.40 9.96
CA PRO A 333 -1.05 19.67 10.55
C PRO A 333 -2.25 19.49 11.48
N GLY A 334 -2.10 19.95 12.73
CA GLY A 334 -3.15 19.85 13.75
C GLY A 334 -3.37 18.46 14.35
N LYS A 335 -2.52 17.46 14.05
CA LYS A 335 -2.58 16.12 14.64
C LYS A 335 -1.23 15.73 15.26
N PRO A 336 -1.21 14.83 16.26
CA PRO A 336 0.03 14.29 16.79
C PRO A 336 0.84 13.56 15.72
N ALA A 337 2.17 13.62 15.84
CA ALA A 337 3.09 12.90 14.97
C ALA A 337 2.91 11.39 15.11
N ILE A 338 2.78 10.66 14.00
CA ILE A 338 2.72 9.19 14.01
C ILE A 338 4.12 8.64 13.80
N GLU A 339 4.56 7.77 14.70
CA GLU A 339 5.85 7.10 14.60
C GLU A 339 5.73 5.67 14.05
N GLY A 340 6.49 5.37 13.00
CA GLY A 340 6.72 4.02 12.50
C GLY A 340 8.12 3.54 12.88
N HIS A 341 8.20 2.39 13.53
CA HIS A 341 9.44 1.78 13.98
C HIS A 341 9.74 0.52 13.19
N THR A 342 10.98 0.38 12.73
CA THR A 342 11.45 -0.78 11.97
C THR A 342 12.81 -1.20 12.47
N HIS A 343 12.94 -2.43 12.92
CA HIS A 343 14.22 -3.07 13.20
C HIS A 343 14.49 -4.14 12.15
N MET A 344 15.70 -4.16 11.62
CA MET A 344 16.17 -5.16 10.66
C MET A 344 17.50 -5.71 11.14
N ALA A 345 17.60 -7.03 11.17
CA ALA A 345 18.82 -7.81 11.38
C ALA A 345 18.88 -8.87 10.26
N PRO A 346 20.04 -9.48 9.94
CA PRO A 346 20.13 -10.42 8.84
C PRO A 346 19.07 -11.54 8.85
N GLU A 347 18.68 -11.99 10.05
CA GLU A 347 17.78 -13.11 10.25
C GLU A 347 16.29 -12.72 10.24
N PHE A 348 15.95 -11.44 10.45
CA PHE A 348 14.57 -11.00 10.56
C PHE A 348 14.39 -9.47 10.53
N THR A 349 13.15 -9.06 10.33
CA THR A 349 12.67 -7.71 10.60
C THR A 349 11.56 -7.74 11.65
N LEU A 350 11.40 -6.66 12.40
CA LEU A 350 10.23 -6.41 13.22
C LEU A 350 9.84 -4.95 13.11
N SER A 351 8.58 -4.69 12.86
CA SER A 351 8.08 -3.33 12.71
C SER A 351 6.73 -3.13 13.37
N SER A 352 6.53 -1.95 13.94
CA SER A 352 5.25 -1.51 14.48
C SER A 352 5.00 -0.03 14.24
N VAL A 353 3.73 0.35 14.16
CA VAL A 353 3.30 1.74 14.25
C VAL A 353 2.89 2.06 15.68
N GLU A 354 3.34 3.19 16.19
CA GLU A 354 3.05 3.66 17.53
C GLU A 354 1.55 3.84 17.78
N ARG A 355 0.82 4.33 16.78
CA ARG A 355 -0.64 4.44 16.77
C ARG A 355 -1.20 4.06 15.41
N GLY A 356 -2.16 3.16 15.37
CA GLY A 356 -2.82 2.75 14.12
C GLY A 356 -4.09 1.96 14.37
N THR A 357 -4.72 1.51 13.29
CA THR A 357 -5.93 0.68 13.32
C THR A 357 -5.68 -0.67 12.66
N PHE A 358 -6.50 -1.67 12.99
CA PHE A 358 -6.52 -2.92 12.24
C PHE A 358 -7.31 -2.79 10.94
N TRP A 359 -7.23 -1.67 10.21
CA TRP A 359 -7.81 -1.59 8.88
C TRP A 359 -7.11 -2.56 7.92
N ASN A 360 -7.83 -3.18 6.99
CA ASN A 360 -7.29 -4.22 6.10
C ASN A 360 -6.09 -3.78 5.25
N GLN A 361 -5.92 -2.47 5.04
CA GLN A 361 -4.79 -1.90 4.30
C GLN A 361 -3.61 -1.53 5.20
N PHE A 362 -3.74 -1.62 6.52
CA PHE A 362 -2.65 -1.33 7.44
C PHE A 362 -1.91 -2.62 7.81
N ARG A 363 -0.60 -2.51 8.02
CA ARG A 363 0.21 -3.55 8.68
C ARG A 363 0.87 -2.92 9.90
N VAL A 364 0.10 -2.88 10.99
CA VAL A 364 0.44 -2.14 12.22
C VAL A 364 1.49 -2.82 13.08
N VAL A 365 1.58 -4.15 13.03
CA VAL A 365 2.69 -4.94 13.56
C VAL A 365 2.97 -6.05 12.56
N SER A 366 4.17 -6.06 12.00
CA SER A 366 4.59 -7.06 11.01
C SER A 366 6.06 -7.41 11.13
N ALA A 367 6.42 -8.57 10.59
CA ALA A 367 7.80 -9.06 10.57
C ALA A 367 8.03 -9.92 9.32
N TYR A 368 9.28 -9.94 8.86
CA TYR A 368 9.74 -10.77 7.75
C TYR A 368 11.01 -11.51 8.13
N ALA A 369 11.26 -12.68 7.57
CA ALA A 369 12.51 -13.42 7.75
C ALA A 369 12.86 -14.24 6.50
N PRO A 370 14.14 -14.57 6.27
CA PRO A 370 14.52 -15.55 5.27
C PRO A 370 13.84 -16.88 5.55
N GLY A 371 13.06 -17.38 4.60
CA GLY A 371 12.26 -18.59 4.75
C GLY A 371 12.94 -19.83 4.18
N LYS A 372 12.15 -20.80 3.70
CA LYS A 372 12.63 -22.13 3.25
C LYS A 372 13.64 -22.02 2.10
N SER A 373 13.40 -21.12 1.15
CA SER A 373 14.31 -20.72 0.09
C SER A 373 14.42 -19.19 0.04
N PRO A 374 15.41 -18.62 -0.65
CA PRO A 374 15.52 -17.18 -0.85
C PRO A 374 14.29 -16.55 -1.54
N GLU A 375 13.53 -17.32 -2.31
CA GLU A 375 12.32 -16.91 -3.02
C GLU A 375 11.04 -17.01 -2.17
N VAL A 376 11.10 -17.76 -1.07
CA VAL A 376 9.94 -18.05 -0.21
C VAL A 376 10.26 -17.56 1.20
N PRO A 377 10.15 -16.25 1.47
CA PRO A 377 10.35 -15.69 2.80
C PRO A 377 9.22 -16.08 3.74
N THR A 378 9.45 -15.96 5.04
CA THR A 378 8.40 -16.07 6.06
C THR A 378 7.94 -14.67 6.45
N ALA A 379 6.63 -14.47 6.60
CA ALA A 379 6.06 -13.24 7.14
C ALA A 379 5.14 -13.50 8.33
N PHE A 380 4.97 -12.46 9.15
CA PHE A 380 4.04 -12.40 10.26
C PHE A 380 3.29 -11.06 10.22
N ALA A 381 1.99 -11.09 10.49
CA ALA A 381 1.16 -9.90 10.69
C ALA A 381 0.13 -10.12 11.80
N MET A 382 -0.08 -9.08 12.63
CA MET A 382 -1.16 -9.04 13.61
C MET A 382 -2.42 -8.41 12.99
N ARG A 383 -3.58 -9.06 13.15
CA ARG A 383 -4.88 -8.61 12.63
C ARG A 383 -5.96 -8.78 13.70
N PHE A 384 -7.02 -7.98 13.65
CA PHE A 384 -8.22 -8.20 14.47
C PHE A 384 -9.44 -8.21 13.57
N LEU A 385 -10.28 -9.23 13.70
CA LEU A 385 -11.33 -9.53 12.74
C LEU A 385 -12.72 -9.46 13.38
N HIS A 386 -13.64 -8.85 12.64
CA HIS A 386 -15.09 -8.87 12.81
C HIS A 386 -15.69 -9.70 11.68
N ASP A 387 -16.37 -10.80 12.00
CA ASP A 387 -17.02 -11.68 11.01
C ASP A 387 -16.06 -12.11 9.87
N GLY A 388 -14.80 -12.37 10.22
CA GLY A 388 -13.75 -12.80 9.29
C GLY A 388 -13.09 -11.69 8.44
N TYR A 389 -13.46 -10.42 8.65
CA TYR A 389 -12.87 -9.26 7.98
C TYR A 389 -12.16 -8.34 8.97
N ASP A 390 -11.10 -7.64 8.54
CA ASP A 390 -10.36 -6.72 9.41
C ASP A 390 -11.24 -5.59 9.97
N PHE A 391 -11.20 -5.42 11.29
CA PHE A 391 -12.06 -4.47 12.01
C PHE A 391 -11.33 -3.17 12.30
N SER A 392 -11.73 -2.09 11.62
CA SER A 392 -11.00 -0.83 11.61
C SER A 392 -11.18 0.02 12.87
N ALA A 393 -12.26 -0.16 13.63
CA ALA A 393 -12.47 0.60 14.86
C ALA A 393 -11.62 0.09 16.05
N LEU A 394 -11.01 -1.09 15.95
CA LEU A 394 -10.01 -1.49 16.93
C LEU A 394 -8.67 -0.83 16.58
N ASN A 395 -8.24 0.06 17.46
CA ASN A 395 -6.96 0.75 17.41
C ASN A 395 -5.90 -0.06 18.16
N ILE A 396 -4.64 0.21 17.86
CA ILE A 396 -3.48 -0.32 18.56
C ILE A 396 -2.54 0.82 18.94
N LEU A 397 -2.02 0.74 20.16
CA LEU A 397 -0.93 1.56 20.67
C LEU A 397 0.31 0.67 20.82
N THR A 398 1.46 1.12 20.35
CA THR A 398 2.71 0.36 20.49
C THR A 398 3.88 1.20 20.97
N ARG A 399 4.83 0.51 21.59
CA ARG A 399 6.19 0.96 21.86
C ARG A 399 7.14 -0.07 21.30
N GLN A 400 8.11 0.37 20.51
CA GLN A 400 9.15 -0.50 20.00
C GLN A 400 10.52 0.00 20.44
N HIS A 401 11.37 -0.94 20.84
CA HIS A 401 12.79 -0.74 21.04
C HIS A 401 13.52 -1.88 20.35
N ASP A 402 14.20 -1.58 19.25
CA ASP A 402 14.82 -2.56 18.36
C ASP A 402 13.85 -3.71 18.04
N ALA A 403 14.22 -4.95 18.38
CA ALA A 403 13.44 -6.15 18.10
C ALA A 403 12.39 -6.50 19.18
N CYS A 404 12.01 -5.54 20.04
CA CYS A 404 11.02 -5.73 21.10
C CYS A 404 9.86 -4.74 20.97
N VAL A 405 8.62 -5.25 21.03
CA VAL A 405 7.38 -4.48 20.94
C VAL A 405 6.51 -4.73 22.18
N LEU A 406 5.98 -3.65 22.74
CA LEU A 406 4.92 -3.65 23.73
C LEU A 406 3.66 -3.06 23.08
N ALA A 407 2.54 -3.77 23.16
CA ALA A 407 1.32 -3.38 22.46
C ALA A 407 0.07 -3.54 23.32
N ALA A 408 -0.89 -2.65 23.10
CA ALA A 408 -2.22 -2.70 23.68
C ALA A 408 -3.27 -2.22 22.66
N ALA A 409 -4.44 -2.86 22.64
CA ALA A 409 -5.55 -2.44 21.82
C ALA A 409 -6.46 -1.43 22.55
N CYS A 410 -7.07 -0.54 21.79
CA CYS A 410 -8.07 0.42 22.27
C CYS A 410 -9.23 0.47 21.28
N LEU A 411 -10.47 0.41 21.76
CA LEU A 411 -11.65 0.38 20.89
C LEU A 411 -12.21 1.79 20.68
N ALA A 412 -12.47 2.16 19.43
CA ALA A 412 -13.26 3.34 19.10
C ALA A 412 -14.75 2.97 19.02
N HIS A 413 -15.61 3.62 19.79
CA HIS A 413 -17.06 3.34 19.74
C HIS A 413 -17.77 4.06 18.57
N ASP A 414 -17.09 5.00 17.93
CA ASP A 414 -17.54 5.82 16.79
C ASP A 414 -16.60 5.70 15.58
N GLY A 415 -15.75 4.67 15.55
CA GLY A 415 -14.91 4.34 14.40
C GLY A 415 -15.67 3.56 13.32
N GLY A 416 -14.99 3.22 12.22
CA GLY A 416 -15.54 2.40 11.13
C GLY A 416 -15.50 0.89 11.38
N ASP A 417 -16.45 0.14 10.82
CA ASP A 417 -16.41 -1.32 10.82
C ASP A 417 -15.28 -1.84 9.90
N LYS A 418 -15.46 -1.78 8.58
CA LYS A 418 -14.48 -2.25 7.58
C LYS A 418 -13.62 -1.12 7.04
N HIS A 419 -14.11 0.11 7.06
CA HIS A 419 -13.40 1.28 6.57
C HIS A 419 -13.44 2.41 7.60
N PRO A 420 -12.30 3.04 7.94
CA PRO A 420 -12.23 4.05 9.01
C PRO A 420 -13.15 5.27 8.89
N LEU A 421 -13.84 5.46 7.76
CA LEU A 421 -14.57 6.70 7.43
C LEU A 421 -15.92 6.45 6.72
N LEU A 422 -16.18 5.25 6.19
CA LEU A 422 -17.33 5.03 5.29
C LEU A 422 -18.47 4.27 5.97
N ASP A 423 -18.17 3.42 6.92
CA ASP A 423 -19.13 2.57 7.65
C ASP A 423 -19.00 2.76 9.16
N ILE A 424 -19.15 4.01 9.58
CA ILE A 424 -19.07 4.43 10.97
C ILE A 424 -20.11 3.73 11.84
N ILE A 425 -19.66 3.15 12.96
CA ILE A 425 -20.51 2.52 13.97
C ILE A 425 -21.51 3.53 14.51
N GLN A 426 -22.79 3.17 14.46
CA GLN A 426 -23.87 4.01 14.95
C GLN A 426 -24.27 3.59 16.36
N ASN A 427 -24.56 4.57 17.22
CA ASN A 427 -25.03 4.33 18.60
C ASN A 427 -24.12 3.39 19.41
N ALA A 428 -22.81 3.40 19.14
CA ALA A 428 -21.83 2.51 19.76
C ALA A 428 -22.24 1.03 19.74
N THR A 429 -22.97 0.58 18.71
CA THR A 429 -23.53 -0.77 18.63
C THR A 429 -23.21 -1.41 17.29
N ILE A 430 -22.71 -2.64 17.33
CA ILE A 430 -22.40 -3.43 16.15
C ILE A 430 -22.81 -4.88 16.36
N SER A 431 -23.26 -5.55 15.29
CA SER A 431 -23.75 -6.93 15.35
C SER A 431 -22.71 -7.88 14.79
N ALA A 432 -22.33 -8.91 15.56
CA ALA A 432 -21.27 -9.84 15.19
C ALA A 432 -21.66 -11.30 15.46
N GLU A 433 -21.14 -12.19 14.62
CA GLU A 433 -21.10 -13.64 14.84
C GLU A 433 -19.72 -14.09 15.31
N ASP A 434 -18.67 -13.32 15.01
CA ASP A 434 -17.28 -13.68 15.28
C ASP A 434 -16.38 -12.48 15.63
N TRP A 435 -15.61 -12.62 16.72
CA TRP A 435 -14.55 -11.69 17.12
C TRP A 435 -13.26 -12.46 17.37
N ARG A 436 -12.18 -12.10 16.67
CA ARG A 436 -10.88 -12.76 16.88
C ARG A 436 -9.67 -11.85 16.67
N LEU A 437 -8.65 -12.04 17.51
CA LEU A 437 -7.29 -11.55 17.21
C LEU A 437 -6.54 -12.65 16.46
N ARG A 438 -5.94 -12.31 15.33
CA ARG A 438 -5.24 -13.23 14.44
C ARG A 438 -3.76 -12.91 14.37
N LEU A 439 -2.94 -13.94 14.59
CA LEU A 439 -1.54 -13.97 14.18
C LEU A 439 -1.49 -14.72 12.85
N GLU A 440 -1.28 -13.97 11.77
CA GLU A 440 -1.18 -14.52 10.42
C GLU A 440 0.29 -14.81 10.10
N PHE A 441 0.61 -16.06 9.79
CA PHE A 441 1.93 -16.48 9.32
C PHE A 441 1.84 -16.89 7.85
N THR A 442 2.65 -16.27 7.00
CA THR A 442 2.79 -16.66 5.58
C THR A 442 4.10 -17.42 5.40
N ASP A 443 4.00 -18.58 4.75
CA ASP A 443 5.07 -19.54 4.51
C ASP A 443 5.96 -19.78 5.75
N PRO A 444 5.37 -20.22 6.88
CA PRO A 444 6.14 -20.49 8.10
C PRO A 444 7.14 -21.63 7.87
N ILE A 445 8.31 -21.50 8.52
CA ILE A 445 9.37 -22.51 8.46
C ILE A 445 8.93 -23.82 9.13
N ASP A 446 8.09 -23.72 10.18
CA ASP A 446 7.62 -24.85 10.98
C ASP A 446 6.12 -24.69 11.28
N ALA A 447 5.30 -25.25 10.38
CA ALA A 447 3.85 -25.28 10.51
C ALA A 447 3.38 -26.14 11.70
N GLU A 448 4.13 -27.19 12.06
CA GLU A 448 3.77 -28.07 13.16
C GLU A 448 3.99 -27.40 14.51
N ALA A 449 5.04 -26.59 14.66
CA ALA A 449 5.25 -25.79 15.86
C ALA A 449 4.06 -24.87 16.14
N LEU A 450 3.50 -24.24 15.11
CA LEU A 450 2.29 -23.43 15.21
C LEU A 450 1.09 -24.28 15.66
N ALA A 451 0.87 -25.44 15.01
CA ALA A 451 -0.24 -26.36 15.34
C ALA A 451 -0.21 -26.90 16.78
N ARG A 452 0.96 -26.89 17.44
CA ARG A 452 1.15 -27.37 18.82
C ARG A 452 0.99 -26.27 19.88
N LEU A 453 0.78 -25.02 19.48
CA LEU A 453 0.58 -23.91 20.42
C LEU A 453 -0.63 -24.20 21.32
N LYS A 454 -0.49 -23.79 22.59
CA LYS A 454 -1.55 -23.86 23.59
C LYS A 454 -1.66 -22.50 24.25
N LEU A 455 -2.89 -22.05 24.45
CA LEU A 455 -3.15 -20.81 25.16
C LEU A 455 -2.93 -21.04 26.65
N ASP A 456 -1.90 -20.37 27.18
CA ASP A 456 -1.58 -20.28 28.60
C ASP A 456 -1.06 -18.86 28.84
N SER A 457 -1.81 -18.08 29.62
CA SER A 457 -1.55 -16.65 29.86
C SER A 457 -0.24 -16.39 30.61
N ASN A 458 0.33 -17.41 31.26
CA ASN A 458 1.58 -17.27 31.99
C ASN A 458 2.80 -17.74 31.18
N ARG A 459 2.60 -18.30 29.99
CA ARG A 459 3.70 -18.82 29.16
C ARG A 459 4.05 -17.86 28.03
N VAL A 460 5.36 -17.72 27.83
CA VAL A 460 5.92 -17.13 26.62
C VAL A 460 5.85 -18.17 25.51
N TRP A 461 5.08 -17.88 24.46
CA TRP A 461 5.12 -18.62 23.21
C TRP A 461 6.48 -18.37 22.55
N ARG A 462 7.09 -19.44 22.03
CA ARG A 462 8.33 -19.39 21.25
C ARG A 462 8.09 -20.12 19.95
N ILE A 463 8.13 -19.38 18.85
CA ILE A 463 7.74 -19.83 17.52
C ILE A 463 8.96 -19.68 16.62
N PRO A 464 9.43 -20.75 15.96
CA PRO A 464 10.46 -20.63 14.93
C PRO A 464 10.04 -19.64 13.85
N PHE A 465 10.86 -18.64 13.57
CA PHE A 465 10.56 -17.58 12.60
C PHE A 465 11.70 -17.45 11.59
N GLY A 466 11.42 -17.85 10.34
CA GLY A 466 12.46 -18.03 9.33
C GLY A 466 13.53 -19.05 9.73
N LYS A 467 14.65 -19.06 9.01
CA LYS A 467 15.76 -20.00 9.27
C LYS A 467 16.49 -19.69 10.59
N GLY A 468 16.77 -18.41 10.83
CA GLY A 468 17.69 -17.96 11.88
C GLY A 468 17.03 -17.46 13.17
N ALA A 469 15.73 -17.16 13.19
CA ALA A 469 15.14 -16.43 14.30
C ALA A 469 14.03 -17.19 15.05
N THR A 470 13.66 -16.65 16.21
CA THR A 470 12.55 -17.10 17.04
C THR A 470 11.69 -15.90 17.42
N LEU A 471 10.41 -15.96 17.05
CA LEU A 471 9.39 -15.02 17.51
C LEU A 471 8.89 -15.47 18.88
N SER A 472 9.00 -14.58 19.86
CA SER A 472 8.54 -14.81 21.23
C SER A 472 7.39 -13.86 21.57
N LEU A 473 6.30 -14.38 22.11
CA LEU A 473 5.12 -13.60 22.45
C LEU A 473 4.58 -13.98 23.82
N ARG A 474 4.16 -12.98 24.60
CA ARG A 474 3.50 -13.16 25.90
C ARG A 474 2.22 -12.34 25.91
N TRP A 475 1.10 -13.02 26.13
CA TRP A 475 -0.17 -12.38 26.43
C TRP A 475 -0.12 -11.77 27.83
N LEU A 476 -0.41 -10.49 27.94
CA LEU A 476 -0.41 -9.74 29.19
C LEU A 476 -1.85 -9.61 29.71
N ARG A 477 -2.79 -9.28 28.82
CA ARG A 477 -4.23 -9.27 29.07
C ARG A 477 -4.99 -9.67 27.81
N LEU A 478 -6.12 -10.36 28.01
CA LEU A 478 -7.01 -10.84 26.95
C LEU A 478 -8.46 -10.73 27.43
N ALA A 479 -9.06 -9.56 27.26
CA ALA A 479 -10.48 -9.34 27.51
C ALA A 479 -11.10 -8.44 26.43
N PHE A 480 -12.31 -8.78 26.03
CA PHE A 480 -13.08 -8.06 25.02
C PHE A 480 -14.56 -8.12 25.37
N GLY A 481 -15.09 -7.06 25.97
CA GLY A 481 -16.47 -6.99 26.44
C GLY A 481 -16.83 -8.06 27.47
N ASP A 482 -18.03 -8.61 27.32
CA ASP A 482 -18.58 -9.72 28.11
C ASP A 482 -18.18 -11.11 27.57
N CYS A 483 -17.24 -11.18 26.62
CA CYS A 483 -16.82 -12.44 26.03
C CYS A 483 -16.10 -13.34 27.05
N ASN A 484 -16.25 -14.65 26.83
CA ASN A 484 -15.45 -15.65 27.54
C ASN A 484 -13.95 -15.43 27.26
N PRO A 485 -13.05 -15.94 28.12
CA PRO A 485 -11.64 -16.03 27.80
C PRO A 485 -11.47 -16.63 26.39
N PRO A 486 -10.62 -16.04 25.53
CA PRO A 486 -10.56 -16.46 24.15
C PRO A 486 -10.10 -17.91 24.06
N ARG A 487 -10.61 -18.63 23.06
CA ARG A 487 -10.10 -19.96 22.72
C ARG A 487 -9.13 -19.87 21.56
N LEU A 488 -8.19 -20.81 21.51
CA LEU A 488 -7.24 -20.91 20.41
C LEU A 488 -7.85 -21.73 19.27
N GLU A 489 -7.94 -21.15 18.07
CA GLU A 489 -8.24 -21.86 16.82
C GLU A 489 -7.03 -21.71 15.89
N ILE A 490 -6.60 -22.81 15.26
CA ILE A 490 -5.50 -22.79 14.28
C ILE A 490 -6.04 -23.30 12.96
N SER A 491 -5.83 -22.54 11.89
CA SER A 491 -6.26 -22.90 10.54
C SER A 491 -5.13 -22.67 9.54
N GLY A 492 -5.11 -23.47 8.47
CA GLY A 492 -4.13 -23.37 7.40
C GLY A 492 -4.81 -23.41 6.04
N ASN A 493 -4.44 -22.51 5.14
CA ASN A 493 -4.97 -22.45 3.78
C ASN A 493 -3.82 -22.26 2.80
N PHE A 494 -3.92 -22.90 1.65
CA PHE A 494 -3.04 -22.64 0.52
C PHE A 494 -3.71 -21.65 -0.43
N ALA A 495 -2.96 -20.64 -0.86
CA ALA A 495 -3.38 -19.74 -1.93
C ALA A 495 -3.41 -20.47 -3.28
N GLN A 496 -3.90 -19.79 -4.31
CA GLN A 496 -3.58 -20.22 -5.68
C GLN A 496 -2.08 -20.06 -5.95
N PRO A 497 -1.47 -20.91 -6.79
CA PRO A 497 -0.08 -20.74 -7.20
C PRO A 497 0.14 -19.34 -7.79
N ASP A 498 1.22 -18.68 -7.39
CA ASP A 498 1.63 -17.42 -8.02
C ASP A 498 2.31 -17.67 -9.38
N SER A 499 2.76 -16.61 -10.04
CA SER A 499 3.41 -16.71 -11.37
C SER A 499 4.69 -17.54 -11.38
N SER A 500 5.30 -17.80 -10.20
CA SER A 500 6.44 -18.70 -10.05
C SER A 500 6.05 -20.16 -9.86
N GLY A 501 4.75 -20.46 -9.75
CA GLY A 501 4.20 -21.76 -9.40
C GLY A 501 4.26 -22.07 -7.91
N HIS A 502 4.77 -21.16 -7.06
CA HIS A 502 4.78 -21.32 -5.61
C HIS A 502 3.37 -21.17 -5.04
N GLN A 503 2.93 -22.16 -4.29
CA GLN A 503 1.65 -22.14 -3.60
C GLN A 503 1.84 -21.68 -2.15
N ARG A 504 1.54 -20.41 -1.90
CA ARG A 504 1.74 -19.81 -0.57
C ARG A 504 0.86 -20.48 0.48
N LEU A 505 1.46 -20.87 1.60
CA LEU A 505 0.77 -21.39 2.77
C LEU A 505 0.55 -20.26 3.77
N THR A 506 -0.70 -20.02 4.16
CA THR A 506 -1.03 -19.14 5.28
C THR A 506 -1.53 -19.96 6.46
N ILE A 507 -0.91 -19.80 7.62
CA ILE A 507 -1.38 -20.37 8.90
C ILE A 507 -1.84 -19.23 9.80
N ASN A 508 -3.10 -19.31 10.24
CA ASN A 508 -3.69 -18.37 11.17
C ASN A 508 -3.73 -19.00 12.55
N VAL A 509 -3.17 -18.32 13.54
CA VAL A 509 -3.33 -18.63 14.96
C VAL A 509 -4.29 -17.59 15.54
N ASP A 510 -5.53 -18.01 15.78
CA ASP A 510 -6.64 -17.14 16.17
C ASP A 510 -6.94 -17.27 17.67
N LEU A 511 -6.98 -16.14 18.36
CA LEU A 511 -7.62 -15.99 19.67
C LEU A 511 -9.07 -15.56 19.44
N VAL A 512 -9.99 -16.51 19.53
CA VAL A 512 -11.42 -16.30 19.28
C VAL A 512 -12.10 -15.89 20.57
N PHE A 513 -12.47 -14.61 20.68
CA PHE A 513 -13.21 -14.04 21.80
C PHE A 513 -14.70 -14.41 21.72
N TYR A 514 -15.26 -14.40 20.51
CA TYR A 514 -16.65 -14.76 20.27
C TYR A 514 -16.77 -15.53 18.96
N LYS A 515 -17.61 -16.57 18.95
CA LYS A 515 -18.06 -17.27 17.75
C LYS A 515 -19.36 -18.00 18.06
N GLY A 516 -20.47 -17.55 17.49
CA GLY A 516 -21.79 -18.09 17.78
C GLY A 516 -22.90 -17.39 16.98
N ASP A 517 -24.12 -17.43 17.51
CA ASP A 517 -25.26 -16.75 16.89
C ASP A 517 -25.01 -15.23 16.82
N ARG A 518 -25.52 -14.59 15.76
CA ARG A 518 -25.37 -13.14 15.62
C ARG A 518 -26.02 -12.42 16.81
N ARG A 519 -25.26 -11.56 17.49
CA ARG A 519 -25.79 -10.71 18.56
C ARG A 519 -25.16 -9.32 18.52
N ASP A 520 -25.85 -8.38 19.16
CA ASP A 520 -25.38 -7.01 19.26
C ASP A 520 -24.37 -6.84 20.40
N PHE A 521 -23.31 -6.11 20.12
CA PHE A 521 -22.27 -5.69 21.06
C PHE A 521 -22.38 -4.19 21.23
N HIS A 522 -22.58 -3.76 22.47
CA HIS A 522 -22.69 -2.35 22.83
C HIS A 522 -21.36 -1.87 23.42
N PHE A 523 -20.64 -1.03 22.69
CA PHE A 523 -19.37 -0.41 23.07
C PHE A 523 -19.59 0.76 24.05
N ASN A 524 -20.30 0.45 25.14
CA ASN A 524 -20.55 1.38 26.24
C ASN A 524 -19.32 1.49 27.16
N PRO A 525 -19.31 2.43 28.13
CA PRO A 525 -18.20 2.59 29.07
C PRO A 525 -17.92 1.40 30.02
N THR A 526 -18.67 0.29 29.94
CA THR A 526 -18.36 -0.94 30.68
C THR A 526 -17.81 -2.06 29.78
N PHE A 527 -17.72 -1.82 28.47
CA PHE A 527 -17.18 -2.76 27.50
C PHE A 527 -15.65 -2.82 27.57
N MET A 528 -15.10 -3.69 28.41
CA MET A 528 -13.66 -3.76 28.62
C MET A 528 -12.92 -4.28 27.38
N THR A 529 -12.01 -3.47 26.82
CA THR A 529 -11.08 -3.79 25.73
C THR A 529 -9.66 -3.85 26.29
N ALA A 530 -9.30 -4.97 26.92
CA ALA A 530 -7.97 -5.18 27.50
C ALA A 530 -7.23 -6.30 26.75
N ILE A 531 -6.75 -5.99 25.54
CA ILE A 531 -5.93 -6.90 24.73
C ILE A 531 -4.51 -6.31 24.72
N ALA A 532 -3.57 -6.97 25.40
CA ALA A 532 -2.20 -6.49 25.54
C ALA A 532 -1.19 -7.63 25.46
N TYR A 533 -0.05 -7.37 24.83
CA TYR A 533 1.02 -8.35 24.66
C TYR A 533 2.41 -7.72 24.59
N GLY A 534 3.41 -8.52 24.97
CA GLY A 534 4.81 -8.29 24.62
C GLY A 534 5.20 -9.21 23.47
N LEU A 535 5.95 -8.70 22.51
CA LEU A 535 6.46 -9.41 21.35
C LEU A 535 7.96 -9.12 21.21
N SER A 536 8.75 -10.13 20.87
CA SER A 536 10.13 -9.91 20.43
C SER A 536 10.53 -10.93 19.39
N ILE A 537 11.46 -10.57 18.52
CA ILE A 537 12.13 -11.52 17.65
C ILE A 537 13.62 -11.51 18.00
N HIS A 538 14.24 -12.67 18.12
CA HIS A 538 15.68 -12.77 18.35
C HIS A 538 16.29 -13.80 17.42
N ASP A 539 17.53 -13.53 17.01
CA ASP A 539 18.36 -14.52 16.32
C ASP A 539 18.75 -15.64 17.30
N LYS A 540 18.76 -16.87 16.79
CA LYS A 540 19.16 -18.08 17.52
C LYS A 540 20.65 -18.10 17.87
N THR A 541 21.49 -17.34 17.17
CA THR A 541 22.95 -17.44 17.30
C THR A 541 23.59 -16.33 18.13
N SER A 542 23.00 -15.14 18.18
CA SER A 542 23.66 -13.93 18.70
C SER A 542 23.30 -13.50 20.13
N GLY A 543 22.38 -14.17 20.85
CA GLY A 543 22.09 -13.73 22.22
C GLY A 543 21.03 -14.47 23.05
N VAL A 544 20.83 -13.95 24.26
CA VAL A 544 19.77 -14.37 25.19
C VAL A 544 18.46 -13.74 24.76
N ALA A 545 17.42 -14.57 24.58
CA ALA A 545 16.08 -14.08 24.25
C ALA A 545 15.61 -13.02 25.26
N PRO A 546 14.98 -11.91 24.81
CA PRO A 546 14.38 -10.93 25.70
C PRO A 546 13.47 -11.59 26.75
N ASP A 547 13.60 -11.16 28.00
CA ASP A 547 12.75 -11.69 29.08
C ASP A 547 11.38 -10.99 29.07
N LEU A 548 10.43 -11.59 28.33
CA LEU A 548 9.04 -11.14 28.33
C LEU A 548 8.36 -11.36 29.68
N ALA A 549 8.89 -12.21 30.57
CA ALA A 549 8.33 -12.41 31.92
C ALA A 549 8.53 -11.18 32.82
N ALA A 550 9.57 -10.38 32.56
CA ALA A 550 9.86 -9.13 33.26
C ALA A 550 8.87 -7.99 32.95
N ILE A 551 8.00 -8.16 31.94
CA ILE A 551 6.96 -7.17 31.65
C ILE A 551 5.95 -7.17 32.80
N SER A 552 5.81 -6.01 33.42
CA SER A 552 4.86 -5.74 34.49
C SER A 552 3.58 -5.11 33.94
N VAL A 553 2.46 -5.49 34.54
CA VAL A 553 1.12 -5.02 34.18
C VAL A 553 0.47 -4.48 35.44
N SER A 554 0.09 -3.20 35.43
CA SER A 554 -0.77 -2.60 36.44
C SER A 554 -2.05 -2.11 35.80
N GLN A 555 -3.11 -2.06 36.59
CA GLN A 555 -4.42 -1.63 36.14
C GLN A 555 -4.95 -0.57 37.11
N THR A 556 -5.43 0.53 36.56
CA THR A 556 -6.23 1.53 37.27
C THR A 556 -7.71 1.35 36.91
N GLU A 557 -8.59 2.23 37.38
CA GLU A 557 -10.02 2.17 37.02
C GLU A 557 -10.22 2.26 35.50
N ASP A 558 -9.51 3.17 34.83
CA ASP A 558 -9.73 3.46 33.41
C ASP A 558 -8.61 2.96 32.48
N TYR A 559 -7.43 2.62 33.00
CA TYR A 559 -6.23 2.35 32.18
C TYR A 559 -5.54 1.04 32.53
N LEU A 560 -4.96 0.43 31.51
CA LEU A 560 -3.99 -0.65 31.57
C LEU A 560 -2.58 -0.09 31.33
N ASP A 561 -1.72 -0.20 32.32
CA ASP A 561 -0.34 0.26 32.26
C ASP A 561 0.61 -0.93 32.12
N LEU A 562 1.47 -0.85 31.11
CA LEU A 562 2.47 -1.86 30.78
C LEU A 562 3.86 -1.24 30.91
N ASN A 563 4.78 -1.96 31.54
CA ASN A 563 6.14 -1.50 31.74
C ASN A 563 7.14 -2.64 31.51
N TRP A 564 8.09 -2.41 30.61
CA TRP A 564 9.20 -3.31 30.30
C TRP A 564 10.53 -2.63 30.66
N PRO A 565 11.03 -2.80 31.91
CA PRO A 565 12.14 -2.01 32.45
C PRO A 565 13.44 -2.12 31.67
N ALA A 566 13.75 -3.31 31.14
CA ALA A 566 15.00 -3.60 30.43
C ALA A 566 15.23 -2.67 29.22
N TYR A 567 14.15 -2.18 28.61
CA TYR A 567 14.17 -1.33 27.42
C TYR A 567 13.61 0.07 27.66
N GLY A 568 13.30 0.41 28.93
CA GLY A 568 12.66 1.68 29.28
C GLY A 568 11.28 1.90 28.65
N MET A 569 10.64 0.85 28.11
CA MET A 569 9.35 0.98 27.43
C MET A 569 8.21 1.03 28.44
N LYS A 570 7.35 2.05 28.29
CA LYS A 570 6.11 2.22 29.04
C LYS A 570 4.97 2.50 28.06
N LEU A 571 3.83 1.86 28.28
CA LEU A 571 2.63 2.04 27.47
C LEU A 571 1.41 2.07 28.38
N SER A 572 0.53 3.06 28.20
CA SER A 572 -0.77 3.12 28.86
C SER A 572 -1.86 3.09 27.79
N SER A 573 -2.90 2.30 28.02
CA SER A 573 -4.06 2.18 27.11
C SER A 573 -5.33 2.16 27.93
N PRO A 574 -6.38 2.91 27.56
CA PRO A 574 -7.64 2.84 28.28
C PRO A 574 -8.30 1.47 28.10
N LEU A 575 -9.00 1.05 29.15
CA LEU A 575 -9.71 -0.21 29.24
C LEU A 575 -11.06 -0.18 28.55
N TYR A 576 -11.64 0.99 28.34
CA TYR A 576 -13.00 1.15 27.83
C TYR A 576 -13.02 1.90 26.51
N PRO A 577 -14.08 1.74 25.69
CA PRO A 577 -14.14 2.34 24.37
C PRO A 577 -14.08 3.86 24.46
N GLN A 578 -13.35 4.47 23.54
CA GLN A 578 -13.16 5.92 23.45
C GLN A 578 -13.72 6.44 22.14
N LYS A 579 -13.72 7.77 21.96
CA LYS A 579 -13.88 8.34 20.63
C LYS A 579 -12.61 8.14 19.83
N GLU A 580 -12.74 7.85 18.54
CA GLU A 580 -11.61 7.65 17.65
C GLU A 580 -10.68 8.89 17.62
N ALA A 581 -11.28 10.09 17.60
CA ALA A 581 -10.52 11.34 17.64
C ALA A 581 -9.65 11.48 18.90
N ASP A 582 -10.13 10.98 20.04
CA ASP A 582 -9.40 11.04 21.31
C ASP A 582 -8.21 10.08 21.25
N ILE A 583 -8.40 8.85 20.75
CA ILE A 583 -7.33 7.85 20.55
C ILE A 583 -6.24 8.40 19.63
N ILE A 584 -6.63 9.01 18.50
CA ILE A 584 -5.70 9.60 17.52
C ILE A 584 -4.92 10.78 18.13
N SER A 585 -5.56 11.54 19.03
CA SER A 585 -4.96 12.70 19.67
C SER A 585 -3.94 12.37 20.78
N TRP A 586 -3.86 11.12 21.22
CA TRP A 586 -2.94 10.75 22.29
C TRP A 586 -1.49 10.81 21.84
N THR A 587 -0.73 11.67 22.50
CA THR A 587 0.71 11.46 22.57
C THR A 587 0.95 10.47 23.68
N THR A 588 1.64 9.41 23.35
CA THR A 588 2.01 8.32 24.26
C THR A 588 3.05 8.77 25.30
N ASP A 589 3.63 9.97 25.11
CA ASP A 589 4.42 10.78 26.05
C ASP A 589 3.60 11.77 26.89
N GLN A 590 2.25 11.77 26.81
CA GLN A 590 1.42 12.50 27.76
C GLN A 590 1.57 11.81 29.13
N LYS A 591 2.62 12.26 29.82
CA LYS A 591 2.83 12.16 31.26
C LYS A 591 1.50 12.42 31.96
N ARG A 592 0.98 11.41 32.63
CA ARG A 592 0.58 11.60 34.01
C ARG A 592 1.82 11.45 34.88
#